data_AF-A0A2M7CVP9-F1
#
_entry.id   AF-A0A2M7CVP9-F1
#
_cell.length_a   1.000
_cell.length_b   1.000
_cell.length_c   1.000
_cell.angle_alpha   90.00
_cell.angle_beta   90.00
_cell.angle_gamma   90.00
#
_symmetry.space_group_name_H-M   'P 1'
#
loop_
_entity.id
_entity.type
_entity.pdbx_description
1 polymer ?
#
loop_
_entity_poly.entity_id
_entity_poly.type
_entity_poly.pdbx_seq_one_letter_code
_entity_poly.pdbx_strand_id
1 'polypeptide(L)'
;MAVASEKLWQALCVALQHPEWQGDPRFAQNADRVRHRDLLCGLLAAQFANAPVQHWLDRFDAVGVPAARVNGVAAAIAQPIAK
;
A
#
# COMPACT_ATOMS: atom_id res chain seq x y z
N MET A 1 2.26 -4.21 -7.35
CA MET A 1 2.38 -3.35 -6.16
C MET A 1 3.85 -3.28 -5.81
N ALA A 2 4.57 -2.29 -6.34
CA ALA A 2 5.99 -2.11 -6.10
C ALA A 2 6.17 -1.06 -4.99
N VAL A 3 5.91 -1.45 -3.74
CA VAL A 3 6.34 -0.65 -2.58
C VAL A 3 7.83 -0.94 -2.38
N ALA A 4 8.66 -0.47 -3.30
CA ALA A 4 10.09 -0.79 -3.35
C ALA A 4 10.92 -0.02 -2.30
N SER A 5 10.35 1.02 -1.68
CA SER A 5 11.04 1.81 -0.65
C SER A 5 10.36 1.68 0.71
N GLU A 6 11.16 1.51 1.76
CA GLU A 6 10.70 1.48 3.14
C GLU A 6 9.91 2.75 3.51
N LYS A 7 10.26 3.89 2.92
CA LYS A 7 9.54 5.16 3.11
C LYS A 7 8.08 5.08 2.66
N LEU A 8 7.80 4.43 1.52
CA LEU A 8 6.43 4.23 1.03
C LEU A 8 5.69 3.22 1.90
N TRP A 9 6.37 2.18 2.40
CA TRP A 9 5.79 1.22 3.33
C TRP A 9 5.35 1.88 4.65
N GLN A 10 6.22 2.72 5.24
CA GLN A 10 5.90 3.47 6.45
C GLN A 10 4.71 4.42 6.24
N ALA A 11 4.71 5.18 5.15
CA ALA A 11 3.60 6.07 4.82
C ALA A 11 2.29 5.32 4.59
N LEU A 12 2.33 4.14 3.94
CA LEU A 12 1.19 3.26 3.79
C LEU A 12 0.65 2.77 5.14
N CYS A 13 1.53 2.32 6.04
CA CYS A 13 1.14 1.86 7.37
C CYS A 13 0.43 2.96 8.16
N VAL A 14 0.93 4.20 8.10
CA VAL A 14 0.28 5.36 8.73
C VAL A 14 -1.08 5.64 8.10
N ALA A 15 -1.18 5.63 6.77
CA ALA A 15 -2.44 5.88 6.07
C ALA A 15 -3.50 4.80 6.34
N LEU A 16 -3.09 3.54 6.47
CA LEU A 16 -3.95 2.42 6.83
C LEU A 16 -4.29 2.36 8.32
N GLN A 17 -3.75 3.28 9.14
CA GLN A 17 -3.88 3.29 10.60
C GLN A 17 -3.34 2.03 11.28
N HIS A 18 -2.34 1.41 10.66
CA HIS A 18 -1.60 0.28 11.21
C HIS A 18 -0.10 0.61 11.33
N PRO A 19 0.29 1.65 12.11
CA PRO A 19 1.70 2.00 12.28
C PRO A 19 2.52 0.85 12.89
N GLU A 20 1.88 -0.06 13.63
CA GLU A 20 2.51 -1.25 14.22
C GLU A 20 3.09 -2.20 13.16
N TRP A 21 2.57 -2.21 11.92
CA TRP A 21 3.10 -3.04 10.85
C TRP A 21 4.50 -2.62 10.41
N GLN A 22 4.95 -1.41 10.73
CA GLN A 22 6.31 -0.94 10.46
C GLN A 22 7.34 -1.67 11.33
N GLY A 23 6.97 -2.00 12.57
CA GLY A 23 7.82 -2.69 13.53
C GLY A 23 7.60 -4.21 13.55
N ASP A 24 6.58 -4.70 12.84
CA ASP A 24 6.30 -6.13 12.76
C ASP A 24 7.43 -6.86 12.01
N PRO A 25 8.12 -7.84 12.63
CA PRO A 25 9.19 -8.58 11.97
C PRO A 25 8.78 -9.24 10.65
N ARG A 26 7.48 -9.50 10.45
CA ARG A 26 6.94 -10.09 9.21
C ARG A 26 6.89 -9.09 8.06
N PHE A 27 6.90 -7.79 8.34
CA PHE A 27 6.73 -6.73 7.34
C PHE A 27 7.78 -5.61 7.41
N ALA A 28 8.67 -5.66 8.40
CA ALA A 28 9.68 -4.63 8.67
C ALA A 28 10.66 -4.44 7.51
N GLN A 29 11.06 -5.52 6.82
CA GLN A 29 11.89 -5.43 5.63
C GLN A 29 11.14 -5.88 4.38
N ASN A 30 11.55 -5.35 3.23
CA ASN A 30 11.02 -5.77 1.94
C ASN A 30 11.11 -7.29 1.71
N ALA A 31 12.21 -7.92 2.12
CA ALA A 31 12.38 -9.38 2.00
C ALA A 31 11.32 -10.14 2.80
N ASP A 32 11.02 -9.68 4.02
CA ASP A 32 9.99 -10.27 4.88
C ASP A 32 8.60 -10.06 4.29
N ARG A 33 8.30 -8.87 3.77
CA ARG A 33 7.03 -8.60 3.06
C ARG A 33 6.82 -9.51 1.85
N VAL A 34 7.89 -9.81 1.09
CA VAL A 34 7.82 -10.75 -0.04
C VAL A 34 7.59 -12.18 0.45
N ARG A 35 8.29 -12.59 1.52
CA ARG A 35 8.13 -13.92 2.13
C ARG A 35 6.74 -14.12 2.73
N HIS A 36 6.16 -13.07 3.30
CA HIS A 36 4.84 -13.05 3.93
C HIS A 36 3.78 -12.41 3.02
N ARG A 37 3.99 -12.42 1.69
CA ARG A 37 3.13 -11.71 0.74
C ARG A 37 1.67 -12.11 0.85
N ASP A 38 1.37 -13.41 0.95
CA ASP A 38 -0.02 -13.89 1.01
C ASP A 38 -0.73 -13.40 2.28
N LEU A 39 -0.02 -13.43 3.42
CA LEU A 39 -0.51 -12.88 4.68
C LEU A 39 -0.73 -11.38 4.57
N LEU A 40 0.24 -10.65 4.03
CA LEU A 40 0.17 -9.20 3.86
C LEU A 40 -0.98 -8.81 2.93
N CYS A 41 -1.17 -9.52 1.82
CA CYS A 41 -2.28 -9.33 0.91
C CYS A 41 -3.63 -9.56 1.60
N GLY A 42 -3.74 -10.58 2.46
CA GLY A 42 -4.95 -10.83 3.25
C GLY A 42 -5.27 -9.69 4.21
N LEU A 43 -4.26 -9.19 4.94
CA LEU A 43 -4.43 -8.05 5.86
C LEU A 43 -4.83 -6.77 5.13
N LEU A 44 -4.15 -6.47 4.01
CA LEU A 44 -4.48 -5.32 3.18
C LEU A 44 -5.89 -5.44 2.60
N ALA A 45 -6.30 -6.62 2.12
CA ALA A 45 -7.63 -6.83 1.58
C ALA A 45 -8.72 -6.64 2.64
N ALA A 46 -8.51 -7.18 3.85
CA ALA A 46 -9.41 -6.97 4.98
C ALA A 46 -9.50 -5.48 5.34
N GLN A 47 -8.38 -4.77 5.33
CA GLN A 47 -8.37 -3.34 5.64
C GLN A 47 -9.09 -2.52 4.57
N PHE A 48 -8.83 -2.78 3.29
CA PHE A 48 -9.48 -2.08 2.20
C PHE A 48 -10.98 -2.38 2.10
N ALA A 49 -11.45 -3.51 2.62
CA ALA A 49 -12.88 -3.82 2.70
C ALA A 49 -13.64 -2.93 3.70
N ASN A 50 -12.96 -2.28 4.64
CA ASN A 50 -13.60 -1.46 5.69
C ASN A 50 -14.05 -0.07 5.22
N ALA A 51 -13.61 0.40 4.04
CA ALA A 51 -14.00 1.71 3.53
C ALA A 51 -13.99 1.75 1.99
N PRO A 52 -14.81 2.62 1.36
CA PRO A 52 -14.85 2.74 -0.09
C PRO A 52 -13.52 3.24 -0.66
N VAL A 53 -13.23 2.89 -1.90
CA VAL A 53 -11.94 3.25 -2.54
C VAL A 53 -11.64 4.75 -2.51
N GLN A 54 -12.66 5.61 -2.63
CA GLN A 54 -12.46 7.07 -2.54
C GLN A 54 -11.87 7.51 -1.19
N HIS A 55 -12.34 6.91 -0.09
CA HIS A 55 -11.80 7.17 1.24
C HIS A 55 -10.29 6.90 1.30
N TRP A 56 -9.86 5.78 0.74
CA TRP A 56 -8.44 5.42 0.71
C TRP A 56 -7.62 6.33 -0.20
N LEU A 57 -8.16 6.74 -1.36
CA LEU A 57 -7.49 7.70 -2.24
C LEU A 57 -7.24 9.04 -1.54
N ASP A 58 -8.26 9.59 -0.87
CA ASP A 58 -8.15 10.87 -0.15
C ASP A 58 -7.11 10.78 0.98
N ARG A 59 -7.06 9.64 1.68
CA ARG A 59 -6.05 9.41 2.72
C ARG A 59 -4.63 9.26 2.17
N PHE A 60 -4.47 8.56 1.05
CA PHE A 60 -3.17 8.38 0.43
C PHE A 60 -2.63 9.69 -0.14
N ASP A 61 -3.50 10.52 -0.74
CA ASP A 61 -3.16 11.87 -1.18
C ASP A 61 -2.68 12.74 0.00
N ALA A 62 -3.39 12.70 1.14
CA ALA A 62 -3.04 13.45 2.33
C ALA A 62 -1.65 13.08 2.92
N VAL A 63 -1.17 11.86 2.70
CA VAL A 63 0.16 11.41 3.16
C VAL A 63 1.21 11.41 2.03
N GLY A 64 0.88 11.91 0.84
CA GLY A 64 1.77 11.93 -0.31
C GLY A 64 2.13 10.54 -0.85
N VAL A 65 1.28 9.54 -0.59
CA VAL A 65 1.42 8.20 -1.17
C VAL A 65 0.71 8.21 -2.52
N PRO A 66 1.43 8.04 -3.64
CA PRO A 66 0.79 7.95 -4.94
C PRO A 66 -0.04 6.66 -5.00
N ALA A 67 -1.36 6.81 -4.97
CA ALA A 67 -2.30 5.74 -5.09
C ALA A 67 -3.28 6.04 -6.21
N ALA A 68 -3.52 5.05 -7.06
CA ALA A 68 -4.49 5.15 -8.12
C ALA A 68 -5.44 3.96 -8.07
N ARG A 69 -6.69 4.21 -8.45
CA ARG A 69 -7.66 3.14 -8.72
C ARG A 69 -7.10 2.23 -9.81
N VAL A 70 -6.74 1.00 -9.42
CA VAL A 70 -6.40 -0.04 -10.40
C VAL A 70 -7.72 -0.64 -10.91
N ASN A 71 -8.29 -0.03 -11.95
CA ASN A 71 -9.36 -0.63 -12.74
C ASN A 71 -8.73 -1.72 -13.64
N GLY A 72 -8.36 -2.85 -13.04
CA GLY A 72 -7.74 -3.98 -13.75
C GLY A 72 -6.34 -3.70 -14.31
N VAL A 73 -5.69 -4.77 -14.76
CA VAL A 73 -4.29 -4.84 -15.25
C VAL A 73 -3.97 -3.78 -16.33
N ALA A 74 -4.96 -3.24 -17.03
CA ALA A 74 -4.79 -2.25 -18.09
C ALA A 74 -4.37 -0.85 -17.60
N ALA A 75 -4.78 -0.42 -16.40
CA ALA A 75 -4.49 0.94 -15.91
C ALA A 75 -3.07 1.09 -15.32
N ALA A 76 -2.41 -0.03 -14.97
CA ALA A 76 -1.06 -0.03 -14.39
C ALA A 76 0.04 0.34 -15.40
N ILE A 77 -0.27 0.35 -16.70
CA ILE A 77 0.69 0.59 -17.80
C ILE A 77 0.50 1.98 -18.41
N ALA A 78 -0.53 2.73 -17.99
CA ALA A 78 -0.94 3.98 -18.65
C ALA A 78 -0.55 5.26 -17.91
N GLN A 79 0.14 5.19 -16.76
CA GLN A 79 0.59 6.40 -16.08
C GLN A 79 1.96 6.80 -16.64
N PRO A 80 2.09 7.95 -17.33
CA PRO A 80 3.39 8.45 -17.72
C PRO A 80 4.16 8.76 -16.44
N ILE A 81 5.39 8.27 -16.37
CA ILE A 81 6.38 8.68 -15.38
C ILE A 81 6.59 10.18 -15.60
N ALA A 82 5.86 11.00 -14.85
CA ALA A 82 6.04 12.44 -14.90
C ALA A 82 7.37 12.77 -14.19
N LYS A 83 8.25 13.39 -14.98
CA LYS A 83 9.63 13.85 -14.70
C LYS A 83 10.00 14.15 -13.26
#